data_AF-N1VQB6-F1
#
_entry.id   AF-N1VQB6-F1
#
_cell.length_a   1.000
_cell.length_b   1.000
_cell.length_c   1.000
_cell.angle_alpha   90.00
_cell.angle_beta   90.00
_cell.angle_gamma   90.00
#
_symmetry.space_group_name_H-M   'P 1'
#
loop_
_entity.id
_entity.type
_entity.pdbx_description
1 polymer ?
#
loop_
_entity_poly.entity_id
_entity_poly.type
_entity_poly.pdbx_seq_one_letter_code
_entity_poly.pdbx_strand_id
1 'polypeptide(L)'
;MRNLKLTLIIFLYFISPLSAVQTILLKQGKSIKGIVTNQNVDSVEVDTQNGKHMVISKKTVLKIIYKDLAESEEETIRKEEEEKRKLEKEKAIAAKQEEIRKRREELIRQESERKANEEGGDVVTHSLRDSFVLGSVADGNMITLAPDSAKCQTFHEYPEYFWLFGGLRFKEPDWNVLLPKDNRPVRIKQTSTWTDMAVTLLGGFLITVTRKTIVVDVCEGNGYRMVSDSEIKRIKDEAVEQIKTEQELKEAEEKYELEQLEKDLESLKKRK
;
A
#
# COMPACT_ATOMS: atom_id res chain seq x y z
N MET A 1 36.11 85.10 2.18
CA MET A 1 35.59 84.00 3.01
C MET A 1 34.12 83.66 2.66
N ARG A 2 33.81 83.24 1.41
CA ARG A 2 32.42 82.93 0.98
C ARG A 2 32.20 81.48 0.53
N ASN A 3 33.28 80.70 0.38
CA ASN A 3 33.23 79.33 -0.14
C ASN A 3 33.30 78.24 0.94
N LEU A 4 33.64 78.59 2.20
CA LEU A 4 33.78 77.62 3.28
C LEU A 4 32.43 77.06 3.76
N LYS A 5 31.36 77.87 3.72
CA LYS A 5 30.00 77.43 4.06
C LYS A 5 29.40 76.49 3.01
N LEU A 6 29.76 76.64 1.74
CA LEU A 6 29.26 75.79 0.65
C LEU A 6 29.92 74.39 0.68
N THR A 7 31.23 74.34 0.97
CA THR A 7 31.96 73.06 1.16
C THR A 7 31.48 72.28 2.38
N LEU A 8 31.03 72.95 3.45
CA LEU A 8 30.52 72.28 4.65
C LEU A 8 29.14 71.65 4.43
N ILE A 9 28.31 72.22 3.55
CA ILE A 9 27.00 71.68 3.18
C ILE A 9 27.13 70.46 2.24
N ILE A 10 28.12 70.46 1.34
CA ILE A 10 28.39 69.33 0.44
C ILE A 10 28.97 68.13 1.21
N PHE A 11 29.79 68.37 2.24
CA PHE A 11 30.30 67.30 3.10
C PHE A 11 29.23 66.71 4.03
N LEU A 12 28.23 67.50 4.44
CA LEU A 12 27.11 67.04 5.26
C LEU A 12 26.16 66.08 4.49
N TYR A 13 26.10 66.18 3.16
CA TYR A 13 25.26 65.32 2.32
C TYR A 13 25.91 63.94 2.07
N PHE A 14 27.23 63.83 2.23
CA PHE A 14 27.98 62.58 2.03
C PHE A 14 27.98 61.65 3.25
N ILE A 15 27.45 62.11 4.40
CA ILE A 15 27.30 61.30 5.62
C ILE A 15 25.82 60.89 5.75
N SER A 16 25.30 60.21 4.73
CA SER A 16 24.09 59.41 4.88
C SER A 16 24.55 57.95 4.96
N PRO A 17 24.32 57.22 6.07
CA PRO A 17 24.61 55.79 6.08
C PRO A 17 23.66 55.13 5.08
N LEU A 18 24.22 54.63 3.97
CA LEU A 18 23.58 53.64 3.09
C LEU A 18 23.29 52.39 3.92
N SER A 19 22.20 52.43 4.67
CA SER A 19 21.67 51.29 5.39
C SER A 19 20.91 50.47 4.35
N ALA A 20 21.61 49.54 3.69
CA ALA A 20 21.00 48.67 2.69
C ALA A 20 19.92 47.81 3.36
N VAL A 21 18.65 48.14 3.10
CA VAL A 21 17.51 47.32 3.50
C VAL A 21 17.58 46.01 2.71
N GLN A 22 17.49 44.89 3.42
CA GLN A 22 17.53 43.56 2.83
C GLN A 22 16.14 42.94 2.92
N THR A 23 15.77 42.15 1.91
CA THR A 23 14.50 41.41 1.90
C THR A 23 14.79 39.92 2.13
N ILE A 24 14.17 39.37 3.18
CA ILE A 24 14.30 37.97 3.58
C ILE A 24 13.01 37.25 3.25
N LEU A 25 13.10 36.22 2.42
CA LEU A 25 11.96 35.44 1.95
C LEU A 25 11.83 34.19 2.81
N LEU A 26 10.64 33.95 3.36
CA LEU A 26 10.35 32.74 4.13
C LEU A 26 9.64 31.69 3.27
N LYS A 27 9.85 30.41 3.57
CA LYS A 27 9.18 29.26 2.92
C LYS A 27 7.65 29.29 3.07
N GLN A 28 7.15 29.99 4.08
CA GLN A 28 5.72 30.15 4.37
C GLN A 28 5.07 31.32 3.59
N GLY A 29 5.79 31.92 2.63
CA GLY A 29 5.28 32.99 1.77
C GLY A 29 5.37 34.41 2.38
N LYS A 30 5.83 34.56 3.62
CA LYS A 30 6.04 35.88 4.25
C LYS A 30 7.41 36.45 3.86
N SER A 31 7.47 37.75 3.56
CA SER A 31 8.71 38.49 3.34
C SER A 31 8.97 39.45 4.51
N ILE A 32 10.18 39.44 5.05
CA ILE A 32 10.59 40.36 6.13
C ILE A 32 11.64 41.32 5.55
N LYS A 33 11.35 42.62 5.63
CA LYS A 33 12.29 43.69 5.24
C LYS A 33 13.01 44.20 6.48
N GLY A 34 14.33 44.17 6.46
CA GLY A 34 15.14 44.57 7.61
C GLY A 34 16.64 44.55 7.32
N ILE A 35 17.42 45.03 8.27
CA ILE A 35 18.88 45.00 8.20
C ILE A 35 19.33 43.72 8.92
N VAL A 36 20.08 42.87 8.22
CA VAL A 36 20.67 41.68 8.85
C VAL A 36 21.89 42.12 9.65
N THR A 37 21.82 42.01 10.97
CA THR A 37 22.89 42.43 11.88
C THR A 37 23.89 41.32 12.15
N ASN A 38 23.43 40.08 12.27
CA ASN A 38 24.29 38.92 12.49
C ASN A 38 23.75 37.66 11.82
N GLN A 39 24.65 36.77 11.41
CA GLN A 39 24.30 35.50 10.79
C GLN A 39 25.10 34.36 11.43
N ASN A 40 24.40 33.43 12.06
CA ASN A 40 24.96 32.20 12.60
C ASN A 40 24.63 31.00 11.69
N VAL A 41 25.06 29.79 12.05
CA VAL A 41 24.80 28.55 11.28
C VAL A 41 23.31 28.20 11.26
N ASP A 42 22.61 28.40 12.37
CA ASP A 42 21.20 28.00 12.53
C ASP A 42 20.19 29.16 12.43
N SER A 43 20.64 30.40 12.63
CA SER A 43 19.79 31.58 12.74
C SER A 43 20.35 32.81 12.02
N VAL A 44 19.43 33.71 11.66
CA VAL A 44 19.71 35.05 11.12
C VAL A 44 19.04 36.06 12.04
N GLU A 45 19.81 37.03 12.50
CA GLU A 45 19.34 38.13 13.33
C GLU A 45 19.04 39.33 12.43
N VAL A 46 17.83 39.86 12.54
CA VAL A 46 17.28 40.88 11.65
C VAL A 46 16.68 42.00 12.46
N ASP A 47 17.15 43.21 12.21
CA ASP A 47 16.49 44.42 12.67
C ASP A 47 15.46 44.87 11.64
N THR A 48 14.19 44.67 12.01
CA THR A 48 13.06 45.06 11.16
C THR A 48 12.99 46.59 11.09
N GLN A 49 12.45 47.15 10.00
CA GLN A 49 12.27 48.62 9.86
C GLN A 49 11.45 49.27 11.00
N ASN A 50 10.67 48.47 11.73
CA ASN A 50 9.89 48.88 12.91
C ASN A 50 10.71 48.94 14.21
N GLY A 51 12.04 48.80 14.16
CA GLY A 51 12.93 48.82 15.33
C GLY A 51 12.90 47.55 16.18
N LYS A 52 12.30 46.46 15.67
CA LYS A 52 12.22 45.17 16.37
C LYS A 52 13.31 44.22 15.89
N HIS A 53 14.11 43.72 16.82
CA HIS A 53 15.08 42.67 16.61
C HIS A 53 14.38 41.30 16.56
N MET A 54 14.62 40.53 15.51
CA MET A 54 14.02 39.21 15.29
C MET A 54 15.09 38.18 14.92
N VAL A 55 15.04 37.01 15.58
CA VAL A 55 15.88 35.86 15.28
C VAL A 55 15.07 34.87 14.45
N ILE A 56 15.50 34.64 13.21
CA ILE A 56 14.83 33.77 12.25
C ILE A 56 15.68 32.52 12.02
N SER A 57 15.11 31.34 12.16
CA SER A 57 15.81 30.09 11.83
C SER A 57 16.02 29.97 10.32
N LYS A 58 17.22 29.57 9.88
CA LYS A 58 17.51 29.37 8.46
C LYS A 58 16.68 28.26 7.81
N LYS A 59 16.12 27.33 8.61
CA LYS A 59 15.19 26.30 8.11
C LYS A 59 13.94 26.88 7.47
N THR A 60 13.50 28.06 7.92
CA THR A 60 12.30 28.74 7.42
C THR A 60 12.60 29.77 6.34
N VAL A 61 13.87 30.07 6.05
CA VAL A 61 14.29 31.06 5.04
C VAL A 61 14.48 30.36 3.69
N LEU A 62 13.87 30.94 2.64
CA LEU A 62 13.97 30.52 1.25
C LEU A 62 15.17 31.20 0.56
N LYS A 63 15.30 32.53 0.68
CA LYS A 63 16.41 33.30 0.08
C LYS A 63 16.54 34.67 0.76
N ILE A 64 17.76 35.17 0.91
CA ILE A 64 18.06 36.53 1.37
C ILE A 64 18.55 37.32 0.16
N ILE A 65 17.93 38.47 -0.11
CA ILE A 65 18.22 39.29 -1.28
C ILE A 65 18.70 40.66 -0.82
N TYR A 66 19.93 40.99 -1.20
CA TYR A 66 20.66 42.20 -0.82
C TYR A 66 20.36 43.40 -1.74
N LYS A 67 19.16 43.44 -2.32
CA LYS A 67 18.66 44.49 -3.20
C LYS A 67 17.14 44.58 -3.03
N ASP A 68 16.59 45.78 -2.95
CA ASP A 68 15.14 45.97 -3.01
C ASP A 68 14.64 45.49 -4.38
N LEU A 69 13.98 44.33 -4.40
CA LEU A 69 13.34 43.80 -5.60
C LEU A 69 11.89 44.29 -5.69
N ALA A 70 11.44 44.54 -6.91
CA ALA A 70 10.01 44.66 -7.22
C ALA A 70 9.37 43.26 -7.15
N GLU A 71 8.18 43.18 -6.57
CA GLU A 71 7.43 41.95 -6.25
C GLU A 71 7.25 41.00 -7.44
N SER A 72 7.26 41.51 -8.68
CA SER A 72 7.09 40.76 -9.93
C SER A 72 8.31 39.96 -10.39
N GLU A 73 9.54 40.45 -10.15
CA GLU A 73 10.78 39.74 -10.51
C GLU A 73 11.09 38.61 -9.50
N GLU A 74 10.56 38.74 -8.29
CA GLU A 74 10.72 37.76 -7.22
C GLU A 74 9.82 36.53 -7.41
N GLU A 75 8.58 36.73 -7.86
CA GLU A 75 7.66 35.63 -8.18
C GLU A 75 8.08 34.81 -9.40
N THR A 76 8.64 35.46 -10.42
CA THR A 76 9.07 34.79 -11.66
C THR A 76 10.25 33.86 -11.41
N ILE A 77 11.24 34.30 -10.63
CA ILE A 77 12.39 33.47 -10.24
C ILE A 77 11.97 32.31 -9.32
N ARG A 78 10.98 32.50 -8.44
CA ARG A 78 10.44 31.40 -7.61
C ARG A 78 9.75 30.34 -8.47
N LYS A 79 8.93 30.75 -9.45
CA LYS A 79 8.19 29.83 -10.32
C LYS A 79 9.12 29.00 -11.20
N GLU A 80 10.12 29.61 -11.83
CA GLU A 80 11.07 28.88 -12.68
C GLU A 80 11.92 27.86 -11.91
N GLU A 81 12.39 28.21 -10.71
CA GLU A 81 13.24 27.32 -9.92
C GLU A 81 12.43 26.18 -9.27
N GLU A 82 11.19 26.46 -8.86
CA GLU A 82 10.29 25.44 -8.32
C GLU A 82 9.81 24.46 -9.40
N GLU A 83 9.53 24.93 -10.62
CA GLU A 83 9.21 24.04 -11.75
C GLU A 83 10.39 23.15 -12.14
N LYS A 84 11.62 23.69 -12.21
CA LYS A 84 12.81 22.87 -12.49
C LYS A 84 13.00 21.74 -11.47
N ARG A 85 12.81 22.03 -10.17
CA ARG A 85 12.91 21.01 -9.11
C ARG A 85 11.80 19.96 -9.22
N LYS A 86 10.57 20.36 -9.54
CA LYS A 86 9.45 19.43 -9.73
C LYS A 86 9.70 18.51 -10.92
N LEU A 87 10.19 19.05 -12.03
CA LEU A 87 10.39 18.31 -13.26
C LEU A 87 11.56 17.31 -13.17
N GLU A 88 12.60 17.61 -12.38
CA GLU A 88 13.66 16.66 -12.07
C GLU A 88 13.20 15.56 -11.09
N LYS A 89 12.43 15.91 -10.05
CA LYS A 89 11.81 14.94 -9.14
C LYS A 89 10.90 13.97 -9.88
N GLU A 90 10.04 14.49 -10.74
CA GLU A 90 9.08 13.70 -11.51
C GLU A 90 9.79 12.76 -12.49
N LYS A 91 10.88 13.19 -13.14
CA LYS A 91 11.70 12.32 -14.00
C LYS A 91 12.41 11.21 -13.22
N ALA A 92 12.95 11.51 -12.04
CA ALA A 92 13.63 10.51 -11.21
C ALA A 92 12.65 9.45 -10.66
N ILE A 93 11.45 9.89 -10.25
CA ILE A 93 10.37 9.01 -9.78
C ILE A 93 9.82 8.17 -10.95
N ALA A 94 9.59 8.78 -12.11
CA ALA A 94 9.11 8.08 -13.31
C ALA A 94 10.10 7.02 -13.80
N ALA A 95 11.41 7.30 -13.76
CA ALA A 95 12.44 6.32 -14.12
C ALA A 95 12.43 5.09 -13.19
N LYS A 96 12.30 5.31 -11.87
CA LYS A 96 12.16 4.23 -10.89
C LYS A 96 10.86 3.43 -11.04
N GLN A 97 9.74 4.11 -11.30
CA GLN A 97 8.46 3.44 -11.55
C GLN A 97 8.50 2.55 -12.79
N GLU A 98 9.17 2.99 -13.86
CA GLU A 98 9.36 2.20 -15.08
C GLU A 98 10.24 0.97 -14.84
N GLU A 99 11.29 1.09 -14.03
CA GLU A 99 12.13 -0.05 -13.63
C GLU A 99 11.35 -1.09 -12.82
N ILE A 100 10.56 -0.64 -11.86
CA ILE A 100 9.66 -1.50 -11.06
C ILE A 100 8.64 -2.19 -11.97
N ARG A 101 8.07 -1.46 -12.95
CA ARG A 101 7.11 -2.03 -13.90
C ARG A 101 7.72 -3.18 -14.70
N LYS A 102 8.92 -2.97 -15.27
CA LYS A 102 9.64 -4.01 -16.04
C LYS A 102 9.96 -5.23 -15.19
N ARG A 103 10.38 -5.04 -13.94
CA ARG A 103 10.64 -6.13 -13.00
C ARG A 103 9.39 -6.94 -12.70
N ARG A 104 8.24 -6.26 -12.52
CA ARG A 104 6.96 -6.91 -12.25
C ARG A 104 6.43 -7.71 -13.45
N GLU A 105 6.59 -7.17 -14.66
CA GLU A 105 6.23 -7.87 -15.91
C GLU A 105 7.04 -9.16 -16.08
N GLU A 106 8.34 -9.14 -15.76
CA GLU A 106 9.20 -10.34 -15.84
C GLU A 106 8.80 -11.41 -14.81
N LEU A 107 8.43 -11.00 -13.58
CA LEU A 107 7.96 -11.93 -12.55
C LEU A 107 6.63 -12.58 -12.92
N ILE A 108 5.68 -11.80 -13.45
CA ILE A 108 4.39 -12.32 -13.94
C ILE A 108 4.62 -13.35 -15.05
N ARG A 109 5.55 -13.07 -15.97
CA ARG A 109 5.91 -14.00 -17.03
C ARG A 109 6.48 -15.31 -16.48
N GLN A 110 7.43 -15.24 -15.55
CA GLN A 110 7.99 -16.43 -14.90
C GLN A 110 6.94 -17.23 -14.11
N GLU A 111 5.99 -16.55 -13.47
CA GLU A 111 4.90 -17.23 -12.76
C GLU A 111 3.93 -17.91 -13.73
N SER A 112 3.63 -17.30 -14.88
CA SER A 112 2.80 -17.91 -15.93
C SER A 112 3.44 -19.16 -16.51
N GLU A 113 4.76 -19.14 -16.72
CA GLU A 113 5.54 -20.29 -17.18
C GLU A 113 5.59 -21.41 -16.13
N ARG A 114 5.64 -21.06 -14.83
CA ARG A 114 5.52 -22.04 -13.73
C ARG A 114 4.14 -22.67 -13.65
N LYS A 115 3.07 -21.87 -13.75
CA LYS A 115 1.68 -22.37 -13.74
C LYS A 115 1.42 -23.34 -14.89
N ALA A 116 1.89 -23.02 -16.10
CA ALA A 116 1.78 -23.91 -17.25
C ALA A 116 2.49 -25.27 -17.06
N ASN A 117 3.56 -25.30 -16.26
CA ASN A 117 4.28 -26.53 -15.93
C ASN A 117 3.68 -27.31 -14.75
N GLU A 118 2.83 -26.69 -13.92
CA GLU A 118 2.19 -27.29 -12.74
C GLU A 118 0.75 -27.78 -12.98
N GLU A 119 0.18 -27.61 -14.17
CA GLU A 119 -1.19 -28.08 -14.53
C GLU A 119 -1.36 -29.62 -14.54
N GLY A 120 -0.32 -30.38 -14.19
CA GLY A 120 -0.43 -31.81 -13.85
C GLY A 120 -0.84 -32.02 -12.40
N GLY A 121 -2.03 -31.59 -12.02
CA GLY A 121 -2.58 -31.86 -10.68
C GLY A 121 -2.84 -33.36 -10.49
N ASP A 122 -2.25 -33.95 -9.45
CA ASP A 122 -2.51 -35.34 -9.05
C ASP A 122 -4.02 -35.54 -8.83
N VAL A 123 -4.64 -36.40 -9.62
CA VAL A 123 -6.01 -36.85 -9.40
C VAL A 123 -5.99 -37.68 -8.13
N VAL A 124 -6.33 -37.07 -6.99
CA VAL A 124 -6.45 -37.75 -5.70
C VAL A 124 -7.58 -38.77 -5.81
N THR A 125 -7.23 -40.02 -6.08
CA THR A 125 -8.18 -41.14 -6.04
C THR A 125 -8.54 -41.40 -4.59
N HIS A 126 -9.79 -41.10 -4.21
CA HIS A 126 -10.29 -41.37 -2.86
C HIS A 126 -10.16 -42.86 -2.52
N SER A 127 -9.61 -43.17 -1.34
CA SER A 127 -9.52 -44.54 -0.86
C SER A 127 -10.82 -44.95 -0.15
N LEU A 128 -11.17 -46.24 -0.21
CA LEU A 128 -12.35 -46.81 0.47
C LEU A 128 -12.35 -46.67 2.01
N ARG A 129 -11.28 -46.10 2.61
CA ARG A 129 -11.10 -45.94 4.06
C ARG A 129 -11.22 -44.50 4.55
N ASP A 130 -11.32 -43.52 3.66
CA ASP A 130 -11.41 -42.13 4.06
C ASP A 130 -12.86 -41.80 4.48
N SER A 131 -13.06 -41.54 5.78
CA SER A 131 -14.39 -41.29 6.33
C SER A 131 -15.00 -39.98 5.84
N PHE A 132 -14.18 -38.96 5.57
CA PHE A 132 -14.56 -37.74 4.85
C PHE A 132 -13.32 -36.93 4.45
N VAL A 133 -13.08 -36.72 3.15
CA VAL A 133 -12.05 -35.80 2.65
C VAL A 133 -12.75 -34.65 1.93
N LEU A 134 -12.62 -33.45 2.46
CA LEU A 134 -12.98 -32.22 1.77
C LEU A 134 -11.79 -31.78 0.91
N GLY A 135 -11.73 -32.29 -0.31
CA GLY A 135 -10.83 -31.79 -1.35
C GLY A 135 -11.51 -30.70 -2.17
N SER A 136 -10.72 -29.77 -2.71
CA SER A 136 -11.21 -28.94 -3.82
C SER A 136 -11.46 -29.86 -5.00
N VAL A 137 -12.70 -29.92 -5.50
CA VAL A 137 -13.03 -30.71 -6.69
C VAL A 137 -12.21 -30.15 -7.85
N ALA A 138 -11.63 -31.04 -8.66
CA ALA A 138 -10.65 -30.73 -9.71
C ALA A 138 -11.15 -29.75 -10.81
N ASP A 139 -12.42 -29.34 -10.78
CA ASP A 139 -13.06 -28.51 -11.80
C ASP A 139 -13.09 -26.99 -11.45
N GLY A 140 -12.06 -26.48 -10.76
CA GLY A 140 -11.85 -25.03 -10.59
C GLY A 140 -12.79 -24.30 -9.62
N ASN A 141 -13.78 -24.97 -9.04
CA ASN A 141 -14.67 -24.38 -8.05
C ASN A 141 -14.15 -24.65 -6.63
N MET A 142 -13.60 -23.61 -6.00
CA MET A 142 -13.14 -23.68 -4.61
C MET A 142 -14.34 -23.72 -3.65
N ILE A 143 -14.40 -24.75 -2.81
CA ILE A 143 -15.44 -24.89 -1.80
C ILE A 143 -15.11 -24.01 -0.60
N THR A 144 -16.03 -23.11 -0.25
CA THR A 144 -15.94 -22.29 0.97
C THR A 144 -16.84 -22.88 2.04
N LEU A 145 -16.33 -23.12 3.24
CA LEU A 145 -17.09 -23.70 4.36
C LEU A 145 -17.69 -22.59 5.23
N ALA A 146 -18.97 -22.69 5.56
CA ALA A 146 -19.64 -21.72 6.42
C ALA A 146 -19.30 -21.93 7.91
N PRO A 147 -19.19 -20.87 8.73
CA PRO A 147 -19.11 -20.99 10.18
C PRO A 147 -20.44 -21.52 10.74
N ASP A 148 -20.41 -22.20 11.88
CA ASP A 148 -21.60 -22.80 12.51
C ASP A 148 -22.69 -21.78 12.87
N SER A 149 -22.30 -20.52 13.12
CA SER A 149 -23.19 -19.41 13.45
C SER A 149 -23.93 -18.80 12.26
N ALA A 150 -23.55 -19.16 11.02
CA ALA A 150 -24.18 -18.60 9.82
C ALA A 150 -25.63 -19.09 9.66
N LYS A 151 -26.48 -18.21 9.12
CA LYS A 151 -27.84 -18.55 8.67
C LYS A 151 -27.73 -19.26 7.32
N CYS A 152 -28.36 -20.43 7.21
CA CYS A 152 -28.27 -21.27 6.03
C CYS A 152 -29.63 -21.74 5.57
N GLN A 153 -29.75 -22.01 4.27
CA GLN A 153 -30.92 -22.59 3.62
C GLN A 153 -30.52 -23.92 2.98
N THR A 154 -31.39 -24.92 3.10
CA THR A 154 -31.15 -26.24 2.52
C THR A 154 -31.18 -26.16 0.99
N PHE A 155 -30.09 -26.58 0.35
CA PHE A 155 -29.94 -26.56 -1.10
C PHE A 155 -30.27 -27.92 -1.70
N HIS A 156 -29.62 -28.99 -1.19
CA HIS A 156 -29.83 -30.35 -1.66
C HIS A 156 -29.75 -31.36 -0.52
N GLU A 157 -30.57 -32.42 -0.62
CA GLU A 157 -30.56 -33.57 0.27
C GLU A 157 -30.27 -34.84 -0.54
N TYR A 158 -29.36 -35.69 -0.05
CA TYR A 158 -28.97 -36.93 -0.70
C TYR A 158 -28.97 -38.10 0.30
N PRO A 159 -29.83 -39.12 0.12
CA PRO A 159 -29.84 -40.30 0.97
C PRO A 159 -28.70 -41.24 0.60
N GLU A 160 -27.80 -41.47 1.55
CA GLU A 160 -26.70 -42.42 1.44
C GLU A 160 -27.04 -43.73 2.16
N TYR A 161 -26.79 -44.83 1.46
CA TYR A 161 -26.86 -46.18 2.02
C TYR A 161 -25.46 -46.66 2.32
N PHE A 162 -25.33 -47.33 3.46
CA PHE A 162 -24.09 -47.93 3.91
C PHE A 162 -24.30 -49.40 4.25
N TRP A 163 -23.26 -50.19 4.02
CA TRP A 163 -23.13 -51.57 4.44
C TRP A 163 -22.26 -51.66 5.71
N LEU A 164 -22.31 -52.82 6.39
CA LEU A 164 -21.54 -53.14 7.59
C LEU A 164 -21.67 -52.07 8.68
N PHE A 165 -22.91 -51.72 9.04
CA PHE A 165 -23.19 -50.75 10.10
C PHE A 165 -22.63 -49.34 9.85
N GLY A 166 -22.48 -48.94 8.58
CA GLY A 166 -21.89 -47.64 8.23
C GLY A 166 -20.42 -47.71 7.80
N GLY A 167 -19.82 -48.90 7.76
CA GLY A 167 -18.42 -49.08 7.41
C GLY A 167 -18.09 -48.94 5.93
N LEU A 168 -19.05 -49.22 5.02
CA LEU A 168 -18.85 -49.15 3.57
C LEU A 168 -19.99 -48.40 2.90
N ARG A 169 -19.70 -47.52 1.94
CA ARG A 169 -20.71 -46.81 1.14
C ARG A 169 -21.13 -47.66 -0.06
N PHE A 170 -22.42 -47.72 -0.36
CA PHE A 170 -22.92 -48.42 -1.57
C PHE A 170 -22.57 -47.68 -2.86
N LYS A 171 -22.65 -46.34 -2.82
CA LYS A 171 -22.42 -45.47 -3.97
C LYS A 171 -21.90 -44.13 -3.49
N GLU A 172 -20.86 -43.64 -4.16
CA GLU A 172 -20.33 -42.30 -3.89
C GLU A 172 -21.31 -41.23 -4.41
N PRO A 173 -21.53 -40.15 -3.64
CA PRO A 173 -22.33 -39.02 -4.09
C PRO A 173 -21.63 -38.27 -5.23
N ASP A 174 -22.41 -37.83 -6.21
CA ASP A 174 -21.91 -36.94 -7.26
C ASP A 174 -21.84 -35.50 -6.72
N TRP A 175 -20.64 -35.10 -6.29
CA TRP A 175 -20.39 -33.78 -5.71
C TRP A 175 -20.64 -32.63 -6.70
N ASN A 176 -20.58 -32.86 -8.01
CA ASN A 176 -20.85 -31.84 -9.02
C ASN A 176 -22.33 -31.42 -9.07
N VAL A 177 -23.22 -32.28 -8.60
CA VAL A 177 -24.66 -32.03 -8.50
C VAL A 177 -25.05 -31.54 -7.11
N LEU A 178 -24.41 -32.08 -6.07
CA LEU A 178 -24.75 -31.75 -4.68
C LEU A 178 -24.22 -30.40 -4.22
N LEU A 179 -23.09 -29.95 -4.79
CA LEU A 179 -22.50 -28.67 -4.44
C LEU A 179 -23.03 -27.58 -5.38
N PRO A 180 -23.38 -26.40 -4.84
CA PRO A 180 -23.69 -25.25 -5.67
C PRO A 180 -22.45 -24.86 -6.49
N LYS A 181 -22.67 -24.42 -7.73
CA LYS A 181 -21.60 -23.86 -8.58
C LYS A 181 -21.24 -22.41 -8.21
N ASP A 182 -21.91 -21.86 -7.20
CA ASP A 182 -21.67 -20.53 -6.70
C ASP A 182 -20.58 -20.55 -5.63
N ASN A 183 -19.75 -19.51 -5.55
CA ASN A 183 -18.73 -19.32 -4.50
C ASN A 183 -19.32 -18.97 -3.12
N ARG A 184 -20.58 -19.33 -2.86
CA ARG A 184 -21.23 -19.09 -1.56
C ARG A 184 -20.74 -20.12 -0.54
N PRO A 185 -20.64 -19.75 0.74
CA PRO A 185 -20.19 -20.69 1.76
C PRO A 185 -21.25 -21.77 1.97
N VAL A 186 -20.81 -23.02 2.01
CA VAL A 186 -21.66 -24.20 2.18
C VAL A 186 -21.44 -24.84 3.53
N ARG A 187 -22.49 -25.46 4.06
CA ARG A 187 -22.43 -26.32 5.24
C ARG A 187 -22.94 -27.70 4.85
N ILE A 188 -22.05 -28.68 4.94
CA ILE A 188 -22.37 -30.07 4.63
C ILE A 188 -22.59 -30.78 5.96
N LYS A 189 -23.78 -31.32 6.16
CA LYS A 189 -24.15 -32.08 7.37
C LYS A 189 -24.56 -33.49 6.96
N GLN A 190 -24.27 -34.44 7.83
CA GLN A 190 -24.83 -35.78 7.71
C GLN A 190 -25.81 -35.98 8.88
N THR A 191 -27.10 -36.02 8.59
CA THR A 191 -28.15 -36.17 9.59
C THR A 191 -28.88 -37.49 9.42
N SER A 192 -29.38 -38.05 10.52
CA SER A 192 -30.25 -39.22 10.48
C SER A 192 -31.68 -38.73 10.63
N THR A 193 -32.44 -38.77 9.54
CA THR A 193 -33.87 -38.47 9.59
C THR A 193 -34.63 -39.64 10.22
N TRP A 194 -35.88 -39.43 10.61
CA TRP A 194 -36.69 -40.49 11.20
C TRP A 194 -36.91 -41.66 10.21
N THR A 195 -36.99 -41.37 8.91
CA THR A 195 -37.07 -42.40 7.86
C THR A 195 -35.78 -43.19 7.76
N ASP A 196 -34.63 -42.53 7.92
CA ASP A 196 -33.32 -43.18 7.97
C ASP A 196 -33.21 -44.12 9.19
N MET A 197 -33.73 -43.70 10.35
CA MET A 197 -33.78 -44.54 11.55
C MET A 197 -34.68 -45.76 11.34
N ALA A 198 -35.85 -45.59 10.73
CA ALA A 198 -36.76 -46.71 10.45
C ALA A 198 -36.13 -47.73 9.49
N VAL A 199 -35.51 -47.27 8.39
CA VAL A 199 -34.79 -48.13 7.44
C VAL A 199 -33.61 -48.83 8.10
N THR A 200 -32.88 -48.13 8.97
CA THR A 200 -31.74 -48.69 9.70
C THR A 200 -32.16 -49.70 10.77
N LEU A 201 -33.31 -49.53 11.41
CA LEU A 201 -33.80 -50.49 12.40
C LEU A 201 -34.27 -51.80 11.74
N LEU A 202 -34.94 -51.70 10.59
CA LEU A 202 -35.41 -52.87 9.85
C LEU A 202 -34.28 -53.56 9.07
N GLY A 203 -33.41 -52.78 8.42
CA GLY A 203 -32.31 -53.28 7.60
C GLY A 203 -31.02 -53.56 8.37
N GLY A 204 -30.73 -52.81 9.43
CA GLY A 204 -29.47 -52.91 10.17
C GLY A 204 -29.35 -54.22 10.96
N PHE A 205 -30.45 -54.70 11.53
CA PHE A 205 -30.46 -55.96 12.29
C PHE A 205 -30.41 -57.21 11.40
N LEU A 206 -31.02 -57.16 10.21
CA LEU A 206 -31.15 -58.33 9.34
C LEU A 206 -30.08 -58.40 8.23
N ILE A 207 -29.67 -57.25 7.68
CA ILE A 207 -28.82 -57.17 6.49
C ILE A 207 -27.64 -56.21 6.65
N THR A 208 -27.39 -55.68 7.86
CA THR A 208 -26.30 -54.73 8.17
C THR A 208 -26.31 -53.45 7.33
N VAL A 209 -27.49 -53.08 6.79
CA VAL A 209 -27.67 -51.87 5.98
C VAL A 209 -28.12 -50.71 6.86
N THR A 210 -27.43 -49.57 6.74
CA THR A 210 -27.81 -48.33 7.42
C THR A 210 -28.03 -47.22 6.39
N ARG A 211 -28.90 -46.27 6.72
CA ARG A 211 -29.19 -45.11 5.86
C ARG A 211 -28.86 -43.84 6.64
N LYS A 212 -28.24 -42.86 5.97
CA LYS A 212 -28.01 -41.51 6.48
C LYS A 212 -28.25 -40.52 5.35
N THR A 213 -28.67 -39.30 5.65
CA THR A 213 -28.91 -38.28 4.63
C THR A 213 -27.84 -37.19 4.72
N ILE A 214 -27.17 -36.91 3.60
CA ILE A 214 -26.33 -35.72 3.46
C ILE A 214 -27.24 -34.55 3.13
N VAL A 215 -27.10 -33.47 3.90
CA VAL A 215 -27.78 -32.21 3.69
C VAL A 215 -26.71 -31.16 3.37
N VAL A 216 -26.79 -30.58 2.18
CA VAL A 216 -25.95 -29.45 1.77
C VAL A 216 -26.77 -28.19 1.94
N ASP A 217 -26.37 -27.36 2.90
CA ASP A 217 -26.94 -26.04 3.13
C ASP A 217 -26.06 -24.96 2.49
N VAL A 218 -26.69 -23.95 1.88
CA VAL A 218 -26.02 -22.73 1.42
C VAL A 218 -26.22 -21.64 2.45
N CYS A 219 -25.13 -21.01 2.88
CA CYS A 219 -25.15 -20.04 3.96
C CYS A 219 -24.87 -18.62 3.45
N GLU A 220 -25.36 -17.64 4.21
CA GLU A 220 -25.05 -16.22 3.98
C GLU A 220 -23.84 -15.79 4.82
N GLY A 221 -22.97 -14.96 4.24
CA GLY A 221 -21.84 -14.33 4.92
C GLY A 221 -20.47 -14.82 4.47
N ASN A 222 -19.48 -14.64 5.35
CA ASN A 222 -18.10 -15.06 5.10
C ASN A 222 -17.91 -16.51 5.53
N GLY A 223 -17.12 -17.27 4.77
CA GLY A 223 -16.72 -18.62 5.12
C GLY A 223 -15.22 -18.80 5.11
N TYR A 224 -14.80 -20.00 5.52
CA TYR A 224 -13.42 -20.44 5.53
C TYR A 224 -13.12 -21.17 4.23
N ARG A 225 -12.08 -20.74 3.53
CA ARG A 225 -11.53 -21.46 2.38
C ARG A 225 -10.31 -22.25 2.83
N MET A 226 -10.20 -23.50 2.39
CA MET A 226 -8.97 -24.26 2.55
C MET A 226 -7.98 -23.76 1.51
N VAL A 227 -6.86 -23.21 1.97
CA VAL A 227 -5.77 -22.69 1.11
C VAL A 227 -4.61 -23.65 1.27
N SER A 228 -4.01 -24.08 0.16
CA SER A 228 -2.83 -24.94 0.22
C SER A 228 -1.62 -24.17 0.77
N ASP A 229 -0.68 -24.88 1.40
CA ASP A 229 0.56 -24.26 1.90
C ASP A 229 1.35 -23.54 0.78
N SER A 230 1.26 -24.04 -0.46
CA SER A 230 1.87 -23.39 -1.63
C SER A 230 1.19 -22.07 -1.97
N GLU A 231 -0.14 -21.98 -1.90
CA GLU A 231 -0.87 -20.74 -2.14
C GLU A 231 -0.68 -19.75 -0.98
N ILE A 232 -0.63 -20.21 0.28
CA ILE A 232 -0.27 -19.37 1.44
C ILE A 232 1.11 -18.75 1.24
N LYS A 233 2.09 -19.56 0.83
CA LYS A 233 3.45 -19.08 0.57
C LYS A 233 3.46 -18.02 -0.54
N ARG A 234 2.70 -18.23 -1.61
CA ARG A 234 2.60 -17.28 -2.72
C ARG A 234 2.00 -15.94 -2.30
N ILE A 235 0.91 -15.96 -1.53
CA ILE A 235 0.28 -14.73 -0.99
C ILE A 235 1.25 -13.99 -0.08
N LYS A 236 2.00 -14.72 0.75
CA LYS A 236 3.00 -14.14 1.64
C LYS A 236 4.15 -13.51 0.86
N ASP A 237 4.67 -14.20 -0.14
CA ASP A 237 5.77 -13.72 -0.97
C ASP A 237 5.36 -12.45 -1.76
N GLU A 238 4.13 -12.41 -2.30
CA GLU A 238 3.57 -11.22 -2.96
C GLU A 238 3.45 -10.02 -2.00
N ALA A 239 2.92 -10.23 -0.79
CA ALA A 239 2.80 -9.17 0.21
C ALA A 239 4.18 -8.63 0.64
N VAL A 240 5.16 -9.52 0.81
CA VAL A 240 6.55 -9.13 1.14
C VAL A 240 7.17 -8.32 0.00
N GLU A 241 6.91 -8.69 -1.24
CA GLU A 241 7.41 -7.95 -2.40
C GLU A 241 6.82 -6.54 -2.47
N GLN A 242 5.51 -6.39 -2.26
CA GLN A 242 4.85 -5.07 -2.23
C GLN A 242 5.47 -4.16 -1.15
N ILE A 243 5.67 -4.69 0.07
CA ILE A 243 6.30 -3.95 1.17
C ILE A 243 7.73 -3.54 0.80
N LYS A 244 8.52 -4.46 0.23
CA LYS A 244 9.88 -4.18 -0.20
C LYS A 244 9.92 -3.07 -1.25
N THR A 245 8.99 -3.08 -2.20
CA THR A 245 8.89 -2.09 -3.27
C THR A 245 8.55 -0.71 -2.72
N GLU A 246 7.63 -0.64 -1.76
CA GLU A 246 7.29 0.60 -1.07
C GLU A 246 8.47 1.17 -0.27
N GLN A 247 9.25 0.32 0.39
CA GLN A 247 10.48 0.73 1.08
C GLN A 247 11.54 1.26 0.12
N GLU A 248 11.80 0.56 -1.00
CA GLU A 248 12.77 0.98 -2.02
C GLU A 248 12.42 2.34 -2.66
N LEU A 249 11.12 2.68 -2.75
CA LEU A 249 10.64 3.98 -3.21
C LEU A 249 10.86 5.06 -2.15
N LYS A 250 10.53 4.81 -0.88
CA LYS A 250 10.74 5.76 0.22
C LYS A 250 12.22 6.09 0.40
N GLU A 251 13.10 5.09 0.38
CA GLU A 251 14.55 5.30 0.48
C GLU A 251 15.10 6.11 -0.70
N ALA A 252 14.52 5.97 -1.90
CA ALA A 252 14.93 6.75 -3.06
C ALA A 252 14.52 8.22 -2.93
N GLU A 253 13.32 8.47 -2.42
CA GLU A 253 12.81 9.80 -2.15
C GLU A 253 13.67 10.51 -1.10
N GLU A 254 13.96 9.86 0.02
CA GLU A 254 14.82 10.41 1.08
C GLU A 254 16.24 10.74 0.57
N LYS A 255 16.84 9.84 -0.23
CA LYS A 255 18.16 10.10 -0.83
C LYS A 255 18.15 11.32 -1.76
N TYR A 256 17.11 11.47 -2.58
CA TYR A 256 16.97 12.61 -3.45
C TYR A 256 16.84 13.92 -2.65
N GLU A 257 16.04 13.91 -1.57
CA GLU A 257 15.91 15.08 -0.70
C GLU A 257 17.23 15.46 -0.02
N LEU A 258 18.01 14.49 0.43
CA LEU A 258 19.33 14.72 1.00
C LEU A 258 20.33 15.28 -0.01
N GLU A 259 20.40 14.73 -1.23
CA GLU A 259 21.27 15.24 -2.29
C GLU A 259 20.92 16.69 -2.65
N GLN A 260 19.63 17.01 -2.67
CA GLN A 260 19.16 18.36 -2.94
C GLN A 260 19.55 19.34 -1.81
N LEU A 261 19.42 18.92 -0.55
CA LEU A 261 19.89 19.69 0.60
C LEU A 261 21.39 19.95 0.55
N GLU A 262 22.20 18.95 0.14
CA GLU A 262 23.64 19.09 0.01
C GLU A 262 24.03 20.11 -1.08
N LYS A 263 23.39 20.03 -2.26
CA LYS A 263 23.58 21.02 -3.35
C LYS A 263 23.22 22.43 -2.91
N ASP A 264 22.11 22.58 -2.20
CA ASP A 264 21.69 23.88 -1.63
C ASP A 264 22.77 24.39 -0.65
N LEU A 265 23.34 23.52 0.19
CA LEU A 265 24.39 23.87 1.15
C LEU A 265 25.72 24.26 0.47
N GLU A 266 26.14 23.54 -0.57
CA GLU A 266 27.32 23.88 -1.37
C GLU A 266 27.18 25.23 -2.09
N SER A 267 26.00 25.49 -2.65
CA SER A 267 25.70 26.77 -3.31
C SER A 267 25.83 27.96 -2.34
N LEU A 268 25.44 27.76 -1.08
CA LEU A 268 25.58 28.77 -0.03
C LEU A 268 27.04 28.97 0.39
N LYS A 269 27.83 27.89 0.45
CA LYS A 269 29.27 27.98 0.75
C LYS A 269 30.05 28.73 -0.34
N LYS A 270 29.73 28.50 -1.62
CA LYS A 270 30.38 29.19 -2.75
C LYS A 270 30.04 30.69 -2.86
N ARG A 271 29.00 31.15 -2.16
CA ARG A 271 28.59 32.56 -2.13
C ARG A 271 29.16 33.35 -0.94
N LYS A 272 29.87 32.70 -0.01
CA LYS A 272 30.68 33.33 1.03
C LYS A 272 32.11 33.52 0.52
#